data_AF-A0A1J5J3A4-F1
#
_entry.id   AF-A0A1J5J3A4-F1
#
_cell.length_a   1.000
_cell.length_b   1.000
_cell.length_c   1.000
_cell.angle_alpha   90.00
_cell.angle_beta   90.00
_cell.angle_gamma   90.00
#
_symmetry.space_group_name_H-M   'P 1'
#
loop_
_entity.id
_entity.type
_entity.pdbx_description
1 polymer ?
#
loop_
_entity_poly.entity_id
_entity_poly.type
_entity_poly.pdbx_seq_one_letter_code
_entity_poly.pdbx_strand_id
1 'polypeptide(L)' 'MDDYYGVTYASDIDNYMREQEGIDITEGFVDIDYWDGSPEALRVSETRYLEALKEHLIKEGFEALASQLDGL' A
#
# COMPACT_ATOMS: atom_id res chain seq x y z
N MET A 1 -8.88 20.26 -4.23
CA MET A 1 -7.92 19.37 -3.52
C MET A 1 -7.55 18.32 -4.54
N ASP A 2 -6.27 18.10 -4.72
CA ASP A 2 -5.81 17.00 -5.56
C ASP A 2 -6.02 15.73 -4.74
N ASP A 3 -6.84 14.84 -5.26
CA ASP A 3 -7.14 13.56 -4.64
C ASP A 3 -5.91 12.65 -4.79
N TYR A 4 -5.28 12.32 -3.67
CA TYR A 4 -4.11 11.43 -3.63
C TYR A 4 -4.40 10.17 -2.82
N TYR A 5 -3.88 9.05 -3.32
CA TYR A 5 -3.83 7.80 -2.58
C TYR A 5 -2.47 7.66 -1.89
N GLY A 6 -2.49 7.27 -0.62
CA GLY A 6 -1.32 6.82 0.13
C GLY A 6 -1.31 5.30 0.25
N VAL A 7 -0.13 4.71 0.31
CA VAL A 7 0.04 3.29 0.66
C VAL A 7 1.06 3.21 1.78
N THR A 8 0.72 2.50 2.84
CA THR A 8 1.59 2.30 4.00
C THR A 8 1.78 0.82 4.24
N TYR A 9 3.04 0.40 4.31
CA TYR A 9 3.42 -0.98 4.60
C TYR A 9 3.57 -1.20 6.10
N ALA A 10 3.38 -2.43 6.57
CA ALA A 10 3.64 -2.77 7.97
C ALA A 10 5.07 -2.43 8.42
N SER A 11 6.04 -2.56 7.51
CA SER A 11 7.44 -2.20 7.74
C SER A 11 7.68 -0.70 7.91
N ASP A 12 6.75 0.15 7.47
CA ASP A 12 6.86 1.60 7.60
C ASP A 12 6.40 2.08 8.98
N ILE A 13 5.72 1.22 9.75
CA ILE A 13 5.17 1.55 11.06
C ILE A 13 6.24 1.35 12.15
N ASP A 14 6.73 2.47 12.67
CA ASP A 14 7.64 2.47 13.81
C ASP A 14 6.92 2.37 15.17
N ASN A 15 7.69 2.22 16.25
CA ASN A 15 7.12 2.10 17.59
C ASN A 15 6.38 3.38 18.04
N TYR A 16 6.80 4.55 17.57
CA TYR A 16 6.13 5.79 17.91
C TYR A 16 4.72 5.83 17.30
N MET A 17 4.59 5.45 16.02
CA MET A 17 3.31 5.35 15.33
C MET A 17 2.38 4.33 16.01
N ARG A 18 2.91 3.17 16.44
CA ARG A 18 2.11 2.18 17.19
C ARG A 18 1.63 2.71 18.54
N GLU A 19 2.52 3.31 19.31
CA GLU A 19 2.24 3.65 20.71
C GLU A 19 1.48 4.97 20.88
N GLN A 20 1.79 5.97 20.05
CA GLN A 20 1.21 7.32 20.18
C GLN A 20 0.03 7.56 19.24
N GLU A 21 0.09 7.00 18.03
CA GLU A 21 -0.93 7.21 17.00
C GLU A 21 -1.90 6.02 16.90
N GLY A 22 -1.57 4.88 17.53
CA GLY A 22 -2.40 3.68 17.52
C GLY A 22 -2.46 2.99 16.15
N ILE A 23 -1.52 3.30 15.26
CA ILE A 23 -1.46 2.72 13.92
C ILE A 23 -0.85 1.33 14.03
N ASP A 24 -1.56 0.31 13.57
CA ASP A 24 -1.06 -1.06 13.52
C ASP A 24 -1.50 -1.74 12.23
N ILE A 25 -0.54 -2.05 11.37
CA ILE A 25 -0.73 -2.83 10.15
C ILE A 25 -0.12 -4.20 10.39
N THR A 26 -0.94 -5.23 10.23
CA THR A 26 -0.49 -6.62 10.37
C THR A 26 0.54 -6.95 9.31
N GLU A 27 1.63 -7.63 9.68
CA GLU A 27 2.63 -8.15 8.73
C GLU A 27 1.98 -8.90 7.56
N GLY A 28 2.43 -8.60 6.34
CA GLY A 28 1.85 -9.12 5.10
C GLY A 28 0.58 -8.41 4.63
N PHE A 29 0.21 -7.29 5.26
CA PHE A 29 -0.84 -6.39 4.81
C PHE A 29 -0.30 -4.99 4.56
N VAL A 30 -1.03 -4.24 3.75
CA VAL A 30 -0.84 -2.81 3.49
C VAL A 30 -2.16 -2.08 3.71
N ASP A 31 -2.07 -0.84 4.14
CA ASP A 31 -3.20 0.08 4.20
C ASP A 31 -3.12 1.06 3.02
N ILE A 32 -4.27 1.26 2.37
CA ILE A 32 -4.44 2.20 1.26
C ILE A 32 -5.38 3.30 1.74
N ASP A 33 -4.84 4.51 1.89
CA ASP A 33 -5.56 5.68 2.35
C ASP A 33 -5.95 6.57 1.18
N TYR A 34 -7.17 7.12 1.24
CA TYR A 34 -7.59 8.19 0.34
C TYR A 34 -7.61 9.50 1.10
N TRP A 35 -6.88 10.49 0.63
CA TRP A 35 -6.72 11.77 1.33
C TRP A 35 -7.92 12.70 1.06
N ASP A 36 -9.12 12.28 1.46
CA ASP A 36 -10.36 13.07 1.43
C ASP A 36 -10.78 13.60 2.81
N GLY A 37 -9.97 13.33 3.84
CA GLY A 37 -10.27 13.64 5.23
C GLY A 37 -11.07 12.56 5.96
N SER A 38 -11.36 11.43 5.31
CA SER A 38 -11.86 10.21 5.95
C SER A 38 -10.72 9.53 6.72
N PRO A 39 -10.99 8.98 7.92
CA PRO A 39 -10.03 8.14 8.65
C PRO A 39 -10.02 6.68 8.14
N GLU A 40 -10.76 6.35 7.08
CA GLU A 40 -10.91 4.97 6.61
C GLU A 40 -9.79 4.58 5.64
N ALA A 41 -8.90 3.71 6.12
CA ALA A 41 -7.93 2.99 5.31
C ALA A 41 -8.54 1.70 4.75
N LEU A 42 -8.27 1.37 3.49
CA LEU A 42 -8.54 0.05 2.95
C LEU A 42 -7.36 -0.88 3.22
N ARG A 43 -7.56 -1.85 4.12
CA ARG A 43 -6.56 -2.89 4.40
C ARG A 43 -6.65 -4.05 3.41
N VAL A 44 -5.56 -4.36 2.74
CA VAL A 44 -5.45 -5.50 1.82
C VAL A 44 -4.17 -6.28 2.07
N SER A 45 -4.16 -7.57 1.72
CA SER A 45 -2.92 -8.35 1.76
C SER A 45 -1.91 -7.76 0.79
N GLU A 46 -0.66 -7.63 1.22
CA GLU A 46 0.44 -7.10 0.41
C GLU A 46 0.58 -7.87 -0.92
N THR A 47 0.49 -9.20 -0.88
CA THR A 47 0.54 -10.04 -2.08
C THR A 47 -0.51 -9.64 -3.12
N ARG A 48 -1.78 -9.47 -2.71
CA ARG A 48 -2.84 -9.03 -3.64
C ARG A 48 -2.62 -7.62 -4.15
N TYR A 49 -2.08 -6.73 -3.33
CA TYR A 49 -1.73 -5.38 -3.76
C TYR A 49 -0.64 -5.42 -4.83
N LEU A 50 0.44 -6.18 -4.62
CA LEU A 50 1.54 -6.32 -5.58
C LEU A 50 1.08 -7.01 -6.87
N GLU A 51 0.23 -8.03 -6.78
CA GLU A 51 -0.37 -8.68 -7.96
C GLU A 51 -1.20 -7.68 -8.78
N ALA A 52 -2.07 -6.90 -8.12
CA ALA A 52 -2.89 -5.89 -8.79
C ALA A 52 -2.04 -4.75 -9.38
N LEU A 53 -1.00 -4.31 -8.67
CA LEU A 53 -0.05 -3.30 -9.15
C LEU A 53 0.71 -3.81 -10.39
N LYS A 54 1.15 -5.07 -10.38
CA LYS A 54 1.81 -5.70 -11.52
C LYS A 54 0.89 -5.75 -12.74
N GLU A 55 -0.35 -6.20 -12.57
CA GLU A 55 -1.34 -6.21 -13.65
C GLU A 55 -1.59 -4.80 -14.22
N HIS A 56 -1.69 -3.80 -13.34
CA HIS A 56 -1.86 -2.40 -13.73
C HIS A 56 -0.66 -1.89 -14.54
N LEU A 57 0.56 -2.11 -14.07
CA LEU A 57 1.79 -1.69 -14.77
C LEU A 57 1.90 -2.33 -16.16
N ILE A 58 1.57 -3.62 -16.30
CA ILE A 58 1.55 -4.29 -17.61
C ILE A 58 0.53 -3.63 -18.54
N LYS A 59 -0.68 -3.35 -18.04
CA LYS A 59 -1.74 -2.72 -18.82
C LYS A 59 -1.36 -1.33 -19.35
N GLU A 60 -0.59 -0.57 -18.57
CA GLU A 60 -0.12 0.77 -18.93
C GLU A 60 1.19 0.76 -19.75
N GLY A 61 1.75 -0.41 -20.08
CA GLY A 61 2.98 -0.54 -20.89
C GLY A 61 4.27 -0.30 -20.10
N PHE A 62 4.25 -0.55 -18.79
CA PHE A 62 5.40 -0.48 -17.89
C PHE A 62 5.93 -1.88 -17.54
N GLU A 63 6.11 -2.76 -18.53
CA GLU A 63 6.49 -4.16 -18.32
C GLU A 63 7.82 -4.32 -17.59
N ALA A 64 8.77 -3.40 -17.81
CA ALA A 64 10.07 -3.40 -17.14
C ALA A 64 9.99 -3.05 -15.64
N LEU A 65 8.95 -2.33 -15.21
CA LEU A 65 8.67 -2.10 -13.79
C LEU A 65 7.88 -3.28 -13.21
N ALA A 66 6.90 -3.79 -13.95
CA ALA A 66 6.11 -4.95 -13.54
C ALA A 66 6.98 -6.18 -13.27
N SER A 67 8.05 -6.41 -14.05
CA SER A 67 8.97 -7.53 -13.84
C SER A 67 9.83 -7.42 -12.58
N GLN A 68 9.99 -6.22 -12.01
CA GLN A 68 10.70 -6.05 -10.73
C GLN A 68 9.88 -6.55 -9.54
N LEU A 69 8.57 -6.74 -9.74
CA LEU A 69 7.66 -7.31 -8.75
C LEU A 69 7.66 -8.84 -8.78
N ASP A 70 8.38 -9.47 -9.71
CA ASP A 70 8.51 -10.93 -9.76
C ASP A 70 9.44 -11.44 -8.64
N GLY A 71 8.86 -12.18 -7.68
CA GLY A 71 9.60 -12.86 -6.63
C GLY A 71 9.87 -12.04 -5.37
N LEU A 72 9.15 -10.92 -5.20
CA LEU A 72 8.97 -10.25 -3.91
C LEU A 72 7.99 -11.03 -3.01
#